data_AF-A0A1W6N1V5-F1
#
_entry.id   AF-A0A1W6N1V5-F1
#
_cell.length_a   1.000
_cell.length_b   1.000
_cell.length_c   1.000
_cell.angle_alpha   90.00
_cell.angle_beta   90.00
_cell.angle_gamma   90.00
#
_symmetry.space_group_name_H-M   'P 1'
#
loop_
_entity.id
_entity.type
_entity.pdbx_description
1 polymer ?
#
loop_
_entity_poly.entity_id
_entity_poly.type
_entity_poly.pdbx_seq_one_letter_code
_entity_poly.pdbx_strand_id
1 'polypeptide(L)'
;MRKGSRVESAEPPPFDAADFTRKAEHLAAMTASFGYDPRKARLAAEEFFFELGGVRCKAEGRATPDGAIIVFYDPQMSLARLACCVAHEVQHQKYARVRRAVEGESENGPLHAVFAAFTPDRLAERGGVSDYSNEHWAGWRAPEPPRLFEDEMARGGAEPINETLAEVAKALHNFGREARIDPLWRELYELVGREWARLEARVD
;
A
#
# COMPACT_ATOMS: atom_id res chain seq x y z
N MET A 1 -2.93 11.09 -28.61
CA MET A 1 -3.30 9.66 -28.40
C MET A 1 -3.25 9.43 -26.89
N ARG A 2 -4.23 8.90 -26.16
CA ARG A 2 -5.46 8.16 -26.48
C ARG A 2 -6.70 8.88 -25.90
N LYS A 3 -7.84 8.65 -26.56
CA LYS A 3 -9.17 9.05 -26.12
C LYS A 3 -9.43 8.52 -24.70
N GLY A 4 -9.79 9.40 -23.77
CA GLY A 4 -10.40 8.98 -22.52
C GLY A 4 -11.66 8.18 -22.87
N SER A 5 -11.66 6.89 -22.57
CA SER A 5 -12.89 6.11 -22.57
C SER A 5 -13.74 6.67 -21.44
N ARG A 6 -14.72 7.48 -21.82
CA ARG A 6 -15.85 7.84 -20.98
C ARG A 6 -16.49 6.50 -20.60
N VAL A 7 -16.22 6.03 -19.38
CA VAL A 7 -16.92 4.87 -18.83
C VAL A 7 -18.35 5.34 -18.66
N GLU A 8 -19.22 4.91 -19.58
CA GLU A 8 -20.67 5.03 -19.38
C GLU A 8 -20.98 4.35 -18.05
N SER A 9 -21.62 5.10 -17.15
CA SER A 9 -22.00 4.63 -15.83
C SER A 9 -23.07 3.57 -15.96
N ALA A 10 -22.65 2.32 -16.16
CA ALA A 10 -23.49 1.19 -15.80
C ALA A 10 -23.84 1.34 -14.32
N GLU A 11 -25.11 1.15 -13.98
CA GLU A 11 -25.51 1.08 -12.57
C GLU A 11 -24.62 0.05 -11.86
N PRO A 12 -24.03 0.37 -10.70
CA PRO A 12 -23.18 -0.56 -9.99
C PRO A 12 -23.99 -1.83 -9.69
N PRO A 13 -23.37 -3.03 -9.75
CA PRO A 13 -24.09 -4.24 -9.44
C PRO A 13 -24.66 -4.16 -8.03
N PRO A 14 -25.85 -4.74 -7.78
CA PRO A 14 -26.44 -4.72 -6.45
C PRO A 14 -25.53 -5.43 -5.45
N PHE A 15 -25.64 -5.04 -4.18
CA PHE A 15 -24.95 -5.71 -3.09
C PHE A 15 -25.34 -7.19 -3.01
N ASP A 16 -24.36 -8.08 -2.99
CA ASP A 16 -24.55 -9.52 -2.82
C ASP A 16 -23.96 -9.97 -1.47
N ALA A 17 -24.84 -10.34 -0.53
CA ALA A 17 -24.45 -10.74 0.81
C ALA A 17 -23.61 -12.03 0.84
N ALA A 18 -23.85 -12.96 -0.08
CA ALA A 18 -23.10 -14.22 -0.15
C ALA A 18 -21.69 -13.97 -0.69
N ASP A 19 -21.57 -13.16 -1.74
CA ASP A 19 -20.27 -12.74 -2.27
C ASP A 19 -19.49 -11.89 -1.28
N PHE A 20 -20.15 -10.96 -0.57
CA PHE A 20 -19.55 -10.16 0.50
C PHE A 20 -18.94 -11.05 1.59
N THR A 21 -19.71 -12.03 2.08
CA THR A 21 -19.25 -12.97 3.11
C THR A 21 -18.02 -13.76 2.64
N ARG A 22 -18.09 -14.31 1.42
CA ARG A 22 -16.97 -15.05 0.81
C ARG A 22 -15.71 -14.18 0.67
N LYS A 23 -15.85 -12.92 0.24
CA LYS A 23 -14.73 -11.98 0.13
C LYS A 23 -14.17 -11.59 1.50
N ALA A 24 -15.01 -11.43 2.52
CA ALA A 24 -14.56 -11.14 3.88
C ALA A 24 -13.73 -12.30 4.46
N GLU A 25 -14.17 -13.54 4.27
CA GLU A 25 -13.40 -14.74 4.65
C GLU A 25 -12.07 -14.82 3.91
N HIS A 26 -12.08 -14.57 2.59
CA HIS A 26 -10.87 -14.56 1.78
C HIS A 26 -9.88 -13.47 2.20
N LEU A 27 -10.39 -12.27 2.49
CA LEU A 27 -9.60 -11.15 3.01
C LEU A 27 -8.90 -11.54 4.31
N ALA A 28 -9.63 -12.11 5.28
CA ALA A 28 -9.03 -12.55 6.54
C ALA A 28 -7.93 -13.61 6.32
N ALA A 29 -8.18 -14.58 5.44
CA ALA A 29 -7.20 -15.61 5.11
C ALA A 29 -5.93 -15.03 4.44
N MET A 30 -6.08 -14.05 3.54
CA MET A 30 -4.95 -13.39 2.88
C MET A 30 -4.18 -12.48 3.85
N THR A 31 -4.86 -11.73 4.71
CA THR A 31 -4.21 -10.92 5.74
C THR A 31 -3.32 -11.80 6.63
N ALA A 32 -3.82 -12.95 7.07
CA ALA A 32 -3.05 -13.91 7.85
C ALA A 32 -1.88 -14.51 7.08
N SER A 33 -2.06 -14.86 5.79
CA SER A 33 -0.98 -15.43 4.96
C SER A 33 0.16 -14.44 4.70
N PHE A 34 -0.12 -13.13 4.72
CA PHE A 34 0.89 -12.08 4.67
C PHE A 34 1.51 -11.76 6.04
N GLY A 35 1.17 -12.54 7.07
CA GLY A 35 1.69 -12.42 8.43
C GLY A 35 1.01 -11.35 9.26
N TYR A 36 -0.07 -10.70 8.80
CA TYR A 36 -0.73 -9.63 9.54
C TYR A 36 -1.93 -10.14 10.34
N ASP A 37 -2.31 -9.44 11.42
CA ASP A 37 -3.45 -9.86 12.25
C ASP A 37 -4.76 -9.77 11.45
N PRO A 38 -5.46 -10.89 11.17
CA PRO A 38 -6.69 -10.87 10.38
C PRO A 38 -7.81 -10.07 11.05
N ARG A 39 -7.76 -9.86 12.37
CA ARG A 39 -8.74 -9.05 13.10
C ARG A 39 -8.61 -7.55 12.81
N LYS A 40 -7.47 -7.12 12.25
CA LYS A 40 -7.24 -5.73 11.84
C LYS A 40 -7.73 -5.45 10.43
N ALA A 41 -8.14 -6.47 9.66
CA ALA A 41 -8.62 -6.29 8.31
C ALA A 41 -10.13 -6.53 8.24
N ARG A 42 -10.86 -5.63 7.56
CA ARG A 42 -12.30 -5.78 7.32
C ARG A 42 -12.68 -5.41 5.90
N LEU A 43 -13.76 -6.02 5.43
CA LEU A 43 -14.46 -5.62 4.22
C LEU A 43 -15.54 -4.60 4.59
N ALA A 44 -15.68 -3.52 3.82
CA ALA A 44 -16.66 -2.47 4.04
C ALA A 44 -17.63 -2.36 2.88
N ALA A 45 -18.94 -2.26 3.15
CA ALA A 45 -19.94 -2.06 2.10
C ALA A 45 -20.00 -0.62 1.58
N GLU A 46 -19.45 0.32 2.36
CA GLU A 46 -19.35 1.74 1.99
C GLU A 46 -18.32 1.94 0.86
N GLU A 47 -18.49 3.01 0.09
CA GLU A 47 -17.49 3.44 -0.89
C GLU A 47 -16.63 4.55 -0.30
N PHE A 48 -15.36 4.60 -0.70
CA PHE A 48 -14.46 5.67 -0.36
C PHE A 48 -13.85 6.29 -1.60
N PHE A 49 -13.79 7.62 -1.63
CA PHE A 49 -13.24 8.39 -2.72
C PHE A 49 -12.20 9.37 -2.19
N PHE A 50 -11.17 9.61 -2.98
CA PHE A 50 -10.12 10.60 -2.71
C PHE A 50 -9.77 11.35 -3.99
N GLU A 51 -9.01 12.43 -3.88
CA GLU A 51 -8.52 13.20 -5.03
C GLU A 51 -7.03 12.96 -5.25
N LEU A 52 -6.64 12.61 -6.47
CA LEU A 52 -5.26 12.45 -6.92
C LEU A 52 -5.05 13.26 -8.21
N GLY A 53 -4.15 14.26 -8.18
CA GLY A 53 -3.88 15.10 -9.34
C GLY A 53 -5.12 15.84 -9.88
N GLY A 54 -6.06 16.21 -9.00
CA GLY A 54 -7.34 16.84 -9.38
C GLY A 54 -8.40 15.88 -9.96
N VAL A 55 -8.13 14.57 -9.92
CA VAL A 55 -9.06 13.52 -10.34
C VAL A 55 -9.63 12.82 -9.12
N ARG A 56 -10.96 12.68 -9.08
CA ARG A 56 -11.64 11.89 -8.04
C ARG A 56 -11.48 10.40 -8.34
N CYS A 57 -10.78 9.69 -7.47
CA CYS A 57 -10.51 8.26 -7.54
C CYS A 57 -11.37 7.49 -6.53
N LYS A 58 -11.83 6.29 -6.90
CA LYS A 58 -12.46 5.34 -5.95
C LYS A 58 -11.36 4.45 -5.37
N ALA A 59 -11.29 4.36 -4.04
CA ALA A 59 -10.32 3.49 -3.38
C ALA A 59 -10.77 2.03 -3.40
N GLU A 60 -9.81 1.11 -3.58
CA GLU A 60 -10.01 -0.32 -3.35
C GLU A 60 -9.79 -0.69 -1.89
N GLY A 61 -8.80 -0.07 -1.25
CA GLY A 61 -8.46 -0.29 0.15
C GLY A 61 -7.94 0.97 0.83
N ARG A 62 -7.74 0.86 2.14
CA ARG A 62 -7.11 1.88 2.97
C ARG A 62 -6.48 1.24 4.21
N ALA A 63 -5.19 1.51 4.40
CA ALA A 63 -4.49 1.37 5.66
C ALA A 63 -4.72 2.61 6.57
N THR A 64 -5.04 2.39 7.84
CA THR A 64 -5.29 3.47 8.82
C THR A 64 -4.15 3.62 9.83
N PRO A 65 -3.97 4.81 10.45
CA PRO A 65 -2.85 5.06 11.38
C PRO A 65 -2.79 4.17 12.63
N ASP A 66 -3.92 3.62 13.05
CA ASP A 66 -4.10 2.69 14.18
C ASP A 66 -3.81 1.22 13.81
N GLY A 67 -3.45 0.95 12.56
CA GLY A 67 -3.07 -0.38 12.09
C GLY A 67 -4.19 -1.17 11.42
N ALA A 68 -5.39 -0.61 11.28
CA ALA A 68 -6.48 -1.30 10.58
C ALA A 68 -6.32 -1.23 9.05
N ILE A 69 -6.93 -2.21 8.38
CA ILE A 69 -7.04 -2.31 6.93
C ILE A 69 -8.52 -2.40 6.59
N ILE A 70 -8.97 -1.51 5.73
CA ILE A 70 -10.34 -1.50 5.22
C ILE A 70 -10.26 -1.73 3.72
N VAL A 71 -10.85 -2.82 3.23
CA VAL A 71 -11.06 -3.02 1.79
C VAL A 71 -12.51 -2.71 1.47
N PHE A 72 -12.74 -1.90 0.44
CA PHE A 72 -14.09 -1.51 0.03
C PHE A 72 -14.66 -2.57 -0.91
N TYR A 73 -15.87 -3.02 -0.59
CA TYR A 73 -16.55 -4.06 -1.35
C TYR A 73 -16.87 -3.58 -2.76
N ASP A 74 -16.41 -4.34 -3.74
CA ASP A 74 -16.78 -4.21 -5.14
C ASP A 74 -17.23 -5.61 -5.62
N PRO A 75 -18.50 -5.79 -6.03
CA PRO A 75 -18.98 -7.06 -6.57
C PRO A 75 -18.14 -7.55 -7.75
N GLN A 76 -17.57 -6.62 -8.54
CA GLN A 76 -16.76 -6.92 -9.73
C GLN A 76 -15.30 -7.24 -9.40
N MET A 77 -14.84 -6.97 -8.18
CA MET A 77 -13.49 -7.32 -7.76
C MET A 77 -13.36 -8.84 -7.62
N SER A 78 -12.42 -9.44 -8.36
CA SER A 78 -12.10 -10.86 -8.23
C SER A 78 -11.36 -11.13 -6.92
N LEU A 79 -11.36 -12.39 -6.46
CA LEU A 79 -10.58 -12.79 -5.28
C LEU A 79 -9.06 -12.54 -5.46
N ALA A 80 -8.54 -12.70 -6.69
CA ALA A 80 -7.15 -12.39 -6.99
C ALA A 80 -6.85 -10.88 -6.84
N ARG A 81 -7.74 -10.01 -7.34
CA ARG A 81 -7.60 -8.54 -7.16
C ARG A 81 -7.74 -8.15 -5.69
N LEU A 82 -8.64 -8.79 -4.96
CA LEU A 82 -8.78 -8.63 -3.51
C LEU A 82 -7.47 -8.99 -2.78
N ALA A 83 -6.86 -10.14 -3.10
CA ALA A 83 -5.59 -10.55 -2.50
C ALA A 83 -4.45 -9.57 -2.82
N CYS A 84 -4.42 -9.02 -4.03
CA CYS A 84 -3.50 -7.95 -4.41
C CYS A 84 -3.68 -6.67 -3.59
N CYS A 85 -4.93 -6.23 -3.41
CA CYS A 85 -5.25 -5.08 -2.58
C CYS A 85 -4.80 -5.32 -1.14
N VAL A 86 -5.11 -6.49 -0.56
CA VAL A 86 -4.66 -6.82 0.80
C VAL A 86 -3.13 -6.85 0.92
N ALA A 87 -2.40 -7.36 -0.08
CA ALA A 87 -0.94 -7.35 -0.09
C ALA A 87 -0.38 -5.92 -0.07
N HIS A 88 -0.99 -5.02 -0.84
CA HIS A 88 -0.66 -3.60 -0.90
C HIS A 88 -0.91 -2.92 0.46
N GLU A 89 -2.11 -3.06 1.03
CA GLU A 89 -2.46 -2.42 2.32
C GLU A 89 -1.66 -2.95 3.51
N VAL A 90 -1.37 -4.27 3.55
CA VAL A 90 -0.50 -4.85 4.59
C VAL A 90 0.89 -4.24 4.51
N GLN A 91 1.40 -4.00 3.30
CA GLN A 91 2.73 -3.45 3.15
C GLN A 91 2.82 -1.99 3.63
N HIS A 92 1.79 -1.18 3.44
CA HIS A 92 1.71 0.14 4.08
C HIS A 92 1.87 0.05 5.60
N GLN A 93 1.16 -0.88 6.24
CA GLN A 93 1.24 -1.06 7.68
C GLN A 93 2.63 -1.49 8.15
N LYS A 94 3.25 -2.43 7.43
CA LYS A 94 4.62 -2.88 7.72
C LYS A 94 5.61 -1.74 7.62
N TYR A 95 5.56 -0.97 6.53
CA TYR A 95 6.45 0.16 6.32
C TYR A 95 6.23 1.24 7.38
N ALA A 96 4.99 1.64 7.64
CA ALA A 96 4.67 2.65 8.65
C ALA A 96 5.17 2.25 10.05
N ARG A 97 5.05 0.98 10.42
CA ARG A 97 5.54 0.46 11.71
C ARG A 97 7.06 0.52 11.81
N VAL A 98 7.77 0.05 10.78
CA VAL A 98 9.24 0.08 10.72
C VAL A 98 9.76 1.51 10.72
N ARG A 99 9.15 2.39 9.93
CA ARG A 99 9.50 3.79 9.85
C ARG A 99 9.38 4.49 11.20
N ARG A 100 8.27 4.30 11.93
CA ARG A 100 8.11 4.84 13.29
C ARG A 100 9.18 4.33 14.25
N ALA A 101 9.64 3.08 14.08
CA ALA A 101 10.72 2.53 14.89
C ALA A 101 12.08 3.17 14.57
N VAL A 102 12.38 3.43 13.29
CA VAL A 102 13.56 4.19 12.87
C VAL A 102 13.52 5.61 13.45
N GLU A 103 12.40 6.33 13.27
CA GLU A 103 12.23 7.71 13.75
C GLU A 103 12.29 7.83 15.29
N GLY A 104 11.90 6.78 16.01
CA GLY A 104 12.00 6.73 17.47
C GLY A 104 13.36 6.31 18.01
N GLU A 105 14.28 5.88 17.15
CA GLU A 105 15.64 5.50 17.52
C GLU A 105 16.59 6.70 17.46
N SER A 106 17.65 6.69 18.28
CA SER A 106 18.73 7.68 18.15
C SER A 106 19.38 7.61 16.77
N GLU A 107 19.87 8.74 16.24
CA GLU A 107 20.43 8.84 14.88
C GLU A 107 21.59 7.85 14.59
N ASN A 108 22.28 7.37 15.63
CA ASN A 108 23.37 6.39 15.53
C ASN A 108 22.92 4.95 15.84
N GLY A 109 21.62 4.71 15.90
CA GLY A 109 21.06 3.42 16.22
C GLY A 109 21.13 2.42 15.06
N PRO A 110 20.98 1.12 15.37
CA PRO A 110 21.09 0.06 14.37
C PRO A 110 20.07 0.15 13.23
N LEU A 111 18.85 0.64 13.45
CA LEU A 111 17.86 0.80 12.38
C LEU A 111 18.26 1.95 11.44
N HIS A 112 18.75 3.07 11.96
CA HIS A 112 19.27 4.15 11.10
C HIS A 112 20.40 3.66 10.21
N ALA A 113 21.37 2.91 10.75
CA ALA A 113 22.47 2.34 9.97
C ALA A 113 21.99 1.39 8.87
N VAL A 114 20.97 0.58 9.17
CA VAL A 114 20.37 -0.39 8.24
C VAL A 114 19.62 0.32 7.10
N PHE A 115 18.90 1.41 7.40
CA PHE A 115 18.12 2.15 6.41
C PHE A 115 18.88 3.31 5.73
N ALA A 116 20.09 3.63 6.17
CA ALA A 116 20.91 4.73 5.63
C ALA A 116 21.14 4.63 4.11
N ALA A 117 21.12 3.40 3.57
CA ALA A 117 21.28 3.15 2.14
C ALA A 117 20.05 3.59 1.30
N PHE A 118 18.89 3.82 1.90
CA PHE A 118 17.60 4.01 1.22
C PHE A 118 17.09 5.45 1.37
N THR A 119 17.92 6.42 1.00
CA THR A 119 17.53 7.83 1.03
C THR A 119 16.45 8.14 -0.02
N PRO A 120 15.56 9.12 0.23
CA PRO A 120 14.56 9.55 -0.75
C PRO A 120 15.16 9.86 -2.12
N ASP A 121 16.29 10.59 -2.18
CA ASP A 121 16.94 10.96 -3.44
C ASP A 121 17.40 9.73 -4.23
N ARG A 122 18.04 8.76 -3.58
CA ARG A 122 18.53 7.54 -4.23
C ARG A 122 17.37 6.69 -4.77
N LEU A 123 16.26 6.66 -4.04
CA LEU A 123 15.04 5.94 -4.45
C LEU A 123 14.31 6.69 -5.58
N ALA A 124 14.30 8.02 -5.53
CA ALA A 124 13.72 8.88 -6.55
C ALA A 124 14.39 8.70 -7.92
N GLU A 125 15.70 8.39 -7.97
CA GLU A 125 16.42 8.03 -9.20
C GLU A 125 15.91 6.74 -9.86
N ARG A 126 15.27 5.85 -9.09
CA ARG A 126 14.72 4.58 -9.59
C ARG A 126 13.27 4.69 -10.06
N GLY A 127 12.56 5.72 -9.61
CA GLY A 127 11.13 5.89 -9.88
C GLY A 127 10.26 4.81 -9.21
N GLY A 128 8.97 4.80 -9.55
CA GLY A 128 8.01 3.80 -9.08
C GLY A 128 8.06 2.51 -9.89
N VAL A 129 7.43 1.46 -9.36
CA VAL A 129 7.36 0.12 -10.00
C VAL A 129 6.08 -0.11 -10.81
N SER A 130 5.19 0.87 -10.85
CA SER A 130 3.93 0.87 -11.59
C SER A 130 3.59 2.30 -12.05
N ASP A 131 2.65 2.45 -12.98
CA ASP A 131 2.16 3.78 -13.39
C ASP A 131 1.65 4.56 -12.17
N TYR A 132 0.90 3.90 -11.28
CA TYR A 132 0.36 4.47 -10.04
C TYR A 132 1.48 4.98 -9.12
N SER A 133 2.45 4.15 -8.73
CA SER A 133 3.56 4.60 -7.88
C SER A 133 4.42 5.70 -8.54
N ASN A 134 4.53 5.72 -9.88
CA ASN A 134 5.17 6.83 -10.59
C ASN A 134 4.37 8.14 -10.53
N GLU A 135 3.04 8.09 -10.51
CA GLU A 135 2.20 9.27 -10.27
C GLU A 135 2.45 9.87 -8.87
N HIS A 136 2.66 9.05 -7.85
CA HIS A 136 3.05 9.53 -6.51
C HIS A 136 4.41 10.24 -6.53
N TRP A 137 5.41 9.69 -7.22
CA TRP A 137 6.70 10.36 -7.42
C TRP A 137 6.58 11.69 -8.19
N ALA A 138 5.72 11.74 -9.20
CA ALA A 138 5.47 12.96 -9.97
C ALA A 138 4.75 14.02 -9.14
N GLY A 139 3.73 13.62 -8.38
CA GLY A 139 3.01 14.49 -7.45
C GLY A 139 3.91 15.06 -6.36
N TRP A 140 4.80 14.24 -5.81
CA TRP A 140 5.77 14.67 -4.80
C TRP A 140 6.76 15.74 -5.30
N ARG A 141 7.15 15.68 -6.58
CA ARG A 141 8.03 16.68 -7.21
C ARG A 141 7.29 17.93 -7.71
N ALA A 142 5.96 17.96 -7.63
CA ALA A 142 5.18 19.11 -8.07
C ALA A 142 5.39 20.31 -7.13
N PRO A 143 5.29 21.56 -7.64
CA PRO A 143 5.42 22.77 -6.82
C PRO A 143 4.42 22.81 -5.65
N GLU A 144 3.25 22.22 -5.86
CA GLU A 144 2.23 21.99 -4.83
C GLU A 144 1.95 20.49 -4.80
N PRO A 145 2.59 19.72 -3.90
CA PRO A 145 2.34 18.29 -3.85
C PRO A 145 0.88 18.05 -3.47
N PRO A 146 0.22 17.05 -4.09
CA PRO A 146 -1.18 16.79 -3.85
C PRO A 146 -1.41 16.45 -2.37
N ARG A 147 -2.57 16.86 -1.83
CA ARG A 147 -3.03 16.40 -0.51
C ARG A 147 -3.52 14.97 -0.63
N LEU A 148 -2.61 14.04 -0.85
CA LEU A 148 -2.89 12.61 -0.79
C LEU A 148 -2.81 12.18 0.65
N PHE A 149 -3.90 11.55 1.12
CA PHE A 149 -4.08 11.03 2.47
C PHE A 149 -3.61 12.02 3.55
N GLU A 150 -4.54 12.82 4.10
CA GLU A 150 -4.28 13.90 5.07
C GLU A 150 -3.33 13.51 6.24
N ASP A 151 -3.11 12.22 6.50
CA ASP A 151 -2.19 11.67 7.49
C ASP A 151 -0.74 11.37 6.99
N GLU A 152 -0.51 11.08 5.71
CA GLU A 152 0.80 10.63 5.20
C GLU A 152 1.75 11.79 4.85
N MET A 153 1.22 12.85 4.24
CA MET A 153 2.00 14.06 3.92
C MET A 153 2.38 14.87 5.16
N ALA A 154 1.56 14.82 6.22
CA ALA A 154 1.85 15.49 7.50
C ALA A 154 3.09 14.92 8.21
N ARG A 155 3.57 13.73 7.80
CA ARG A 155 4.70 13.01 8.42
C ARG A 155 5.99 13.07 7.60
N GLY A 156 6.05 13.90 6.55
CA GLY A 156 7.28 14.21 5.84
C GLY A 156 7.79 13.11 4.91
N GLY A 157 7.68 13.33 3.60
CA GLY A 157 8.67 12.87 2.61
C GLY A 157 8.76 11.39 2.24
N ALA A 158 7.95 10.49 2.78
CA ALA A 158 8.04 9.06 2.45
C ALA A 158 6.77 8.44 1.85
N GLU A 159 5.82 9.26 1.42
CA GLU A 159 4.60 8.80 0.75
C GLU A 159 4.92 8.06 -0.58
N PRO A 160 5.79 8.57 -1.48
CA PRO A 160 6.14 7.83 -2.70
C PRO A 160 6.89 6.52 -2.41
N ILE A 161 7.67 6.46 -1.32
CA ILE A 161 8.37 5.25 -0.88
C ILE A 161 7.36 4.22 -0.37
N ASN A 162 6.43 4.66 0.48
CA ASN A 162 5.36 3.84 1.05
C ASN A 162 4.52 3.18 -0.06
N GLU A 163 4.06 3.98 -1.00
CA GLU A 163 3.26 3.55 -2.16
C GLU A 163 4.05 2.66 -3.11
N THR A 164 5.33 2.99 -3.38
CA THR A 164 6.17 2.13 -4.22
C THR A 164 6.39 0.76 -3.57
N LEU A 165 6.61 0.70 -2.26
CA LEU A 165 6.72 -0.58 -1.54
C LEU A 165 5.42 -1.37 -1.57
N ALA A 166 4.27 -0.71 -1.42
CA ALA A 166 2.97 -1.36 -1.51
C ALA A 166 2.71 -1.94 -2.91
N GLU A 167 3.10 -1.23 -3.97
CA GLU A 167 3.04 -1.74 -5.35
C GLU A 167 4.06 -2.86 -5.62
N VAL A 168 5.23 -2.87 -4.96
CA VAL A 168 6.15 -4.02 -4.96
C VAL A 168 5.47 -5.26 -4.37
N ALA A 169 4.79 -5.13 -3.23
CA ALA A 169 4.07 -6.24 -2.60
C ALA A 169 3.01 -6.83 -3.53
N LYS A 170 2.21 -5.95 -4.16
CA LYS A 170 1.21 -6.32 -5.16
C LYS A 170 1.82 -7.02 -6.37
N ALA A 171 2.93 -6.51 -6.92
CA ALA A 171 3.60 -7.11 -8.06
C ALA A 171 4.17 -8.49 -7.72
N LEU A 172 4.79 -8.65 -6.55
CA LEU A 172 5.30 -9.93 -6.06
C LEU A 172 4.18 -10.94 -5.81
N HIS A 173 3.03 -10.50 -5.31
CA HIS A 173 1.88 -11.39 -5.15
C HIS A 173 1.33 -11.86 -6.50
N ASN A 174 1.19 -10.95 -7.47
CA ASN A 174 0.66 -11.26 -8.80
C ASN A 174 1.57 -12.15 -9.65
N PHE A 175 2.87 -11.84 -9.66
CA PHE A 175 3.81 -12.42 -10.62
C PHE A 175 4.95 -13.22 -9.96
N GLY A 176 4.99 -13.27 -8.63
CA GLY A 176 6.01 -14.00 -7.89
C GLY A 176 7.43 -13.55 -8.26
N ARG A 177 8.28 -14.52 -8.58
CA ARG A 177 9.68 -14.27 -8.97
C ARG A 177 9.83 -13.62 -10.34
N GLU A 178 8.79 -13.69 -11.18
CA GLU A 178 8.80 -13.10 -12.53
C GLU A 178 8.51 -11.60 -12.51
N ALA A 179 8.09 -11.06 -11.35
CA ALA A 179 7.90 -9.63 -11.17
C ALA A 179 9.21 -8.87 -11.43
N ARG A 180 9.21 -8.05 -12.48
CA ARG A 180 10.32 -7.17 -12.83
C ARG A 180 10.30 -5.96 -11.90
N ILE A 181 11.10 -6.05 -10.84
CA ILE A 181 11.20 -5.04 -9.79
C ILE A 181 12.66 -4.63 -9.70
N ASP A 182 12.94 -3.33 -9.63
CA ASP A 182 14.30 -2.84 -9.43
C ASP A 182 14.92 -3.50 -8.18
N PRO A 183 16.17 -3.98 -8.24
CA PRO A 183 16.79 -4.66 -7.11
C PRO A 183 16.80 -3.85 -5.82
N LEU A 184 16.94 -2.52 -5.90
CA LEU A 184 16.95 -1.65 -4.72
C LEU A 184 15.58 -1.64 -4.03
N TRP A 185 14.49 -1.61 -4.82
CA TRP A 185 13.13 -1.69 -4.31
C TRP A 185 12.82 -3.03 -3.67
N ARG A 186 13.29 -4.13 -4.29
CA ARG A 186 13.15 -5.47 -3.73
C ARG A 186 13.93 -5.62 -2.43
N GLU A 187 15.15 -5.10 -2.36
CA GLU A 187 15.98 -5.12 -1.16
C GLU A 187 15.30 -4.37 0.00
N LEU A 188 14.79 -3.16 -0.27
CA LEU A 188 14.07 -2.38 0.73
C LEU A 188 12.80 -3.11 1.20
N TYR A 189 12.02 -3.68 0.29
CA TYR A 189 10.83 -4.46 0.61
C TYR A 189 11.13 -5.64 1.55
N GLU A 190 12.14 -6.43 1.21
CA GLU A 190 12.57 -7.57 2.03
C GLU A 190 13.09 -7.11 3.39
N LEU A 191 13.84 -6.01 3.44
CA LEU A 191 14.35 -5.43 4.68
C LEU A 191 13.23 -4.96 5.60
N VAL A 192 12.25 -4.23 5.07
CA VAL A 192 11.05 -3.81 5.81
C VAL A 192 10.31 -5.04 6.35
N GLY A 193 10.16 -6.09 5.55
CA GLY A 193 9.53 -7.34 6.00
C GLY A 193 10.26 -8.00 7.17
N ARG A 194 11.60 -8.06 7.11
CA ARG A 194 12.43 -8.62 8.20
C ARG A 194 12.34 -7.81 9.48
N GLU A 195 12.49 -6.49 9.40
CA GLU A 195 12.46 -5.64 10.60
C GLU A 195 11.05 -5.55 11.18
N TRP A 196 10.00 -5.55 10.36
CA TRP A 196 8.63 -5.66 10.85
C TRP A 196 8.42 -6.96 11.65
N ALA A 197 8.83 -8.11 11.13
CA ALA A 197 8.69 -9.39 11.83
C ALA A 197 9.46 -9.39 13.17
N ARG A 198 10.64 -8.75 13.20
CA ARG A 198 11.44 -8.59 14.41
C ARG A 198 10.75 -7.68 15.44
N LEU A 199 10.07 -6.63 15.00
CA LEU A 199 9.33 -5.72 15.86
C LEU A 199 8.09 -6.39 16.47
N GLU A 200 7.36 -7.20 15.71
CA GLU A 200 6.20 -7.94 16.22
C GLU A 200 6.61 -8.99 17.26
N ALA A 201 7.72 -9.70 17.03
CA ALA A 201 8.24 -10.70 17.98
C ALA A 201 8.72 -10.12 19.34
N ARG A 202 8.79 -8.80 19.49
CA ARG A 202 9.17 -8.12 20.75
C ARG A 202 7.97 -7.66 21.58
N VAL A 203 6.76 -7.77 21.03
CA VAL A 203 5.52 -7.33 21.68
C VAL A 203 4.83 -8.49 22.41
N ASP A 204 5.26 -9.73 22.15
CA ASP A 204 4.90 -10.95 22.91
C ASP A 204 5.88 -11.20 24.08
#